data_AF-A0A4Z0ZZ65-F1
#
_entry.id   AF-A0A4Z0ZZ65-F1
#
_cell.length_a   1.000
_cell.length_b   1.000
_cell.length_c   1.000
_cell.angle_alpha   90.00
_cell.angle_beta   90.00
_cell.angle_gamma   90.00
#
_symmetry.space_group_name_H-M   'P 1'
#
loop_
_entity.id
_entity.type
_entity.pdbx_description
1 polymer ?
#
loop_
_entity_poly.entity_id
_entity_poly.type
_entity_poly.pdbx_seq_one_letter_code
_entity_poly.pdbx_strand_id
1 'polypeptide(L)' 'MIKCHCAEVFFETILNVVKETNRPILEVAREMGAADTCTACVPDMLAFIEQELEGQLAGNTNH' A
#
# COMPACT_ATOMS: atom_id res chain seq x y z
N MET A 1 1.00 13.43 -1.05
CA MET A 1 0.23 12.23 -0.75
C MET A 1 -0.20 11.58 -2.06
N ILE A 2 0.19 10.33 -2.29
CA ILE A 2 -0.12 9.57 -3.51
C ILE A 2 -1.43 8.79 -3.28
N LYS A 3 -2.32 8.76 -4.28
CA LYS A 3 -3.61 8.05 -4.20
C LYS A 3 -3.93 7.27 -5.47
N CYS A 4 -4.71 6.20 -5.34
CA CYS A 4 -5.43 5.62 -6.45
C CYS A 4 -6.53 6.61 -6.88
N HIS A 5 -6.41 7.17 -8.08
CA HIS A 5 -7.33 8.22 -8.55
C HIS A 5 -8.77 7.71 -8.69
N CYS A 6 -8.97 6.53 -9.29
CA CYS A 6 -10.32 6.02 -9.59
C CYS A 6 -11.12 5.59 -8.34
N ALA A 7 -10.42 5.13 -7.31
CA ALA A 7 -11.02 4.71 -6.04
C ALA A 7 -11.00 5.83 -4.99
N GLU A 8 -10.29 6.92 -5.26
CA GLU A 8 -10.02 8.00 -4.32
C GLU A 8 -9.36 7.58 -2.98
N VAL A 9 -8.63 6.46 -2.99
CA VAL A 9 -7.96 5.90 -1.80
C VAL A 9 -6.48 6.25 -1.78
N PHE A 10 -5.99 6.79 -0.66
CA PHE A 10 -4.57 7.08 -0.46
C PHE A 10 -3.74 5.81 -0.21
N PHE A 11 -2.51 5.78 -0.72
CA PHE A 11 -1.62 4.63 -0.52
C PHE A 11 -1.27 4.42 0.95
N GLU A 12 -1.10 5.52 1.71
CA GLU A 12 -0.87 5.47 3.16
C GLU A 12 -2.02 4.80 3.92
N THR A 13 -3.26 4.98 3.49
CA THR A 13 -4.41 4.32 4.12
C THR A 13 -4.34 2.80 3.93
N ILE A 14 -3.98 2.34 2.72
CA ILE A 14 -3.79 0.92 2.41
C ILE A 14 -2.61 0.37 3.22
N LEU A 15 -1.49 1.09 3.27
CA LEU A 15 -0.31 0.74 4.07
C LEU A 15 -0.64 0.54 5.56
N ASN A 16 -1.42 1.44 6.14
CA ASN A 16 -1.79 1.36 7.56
C ASN A 16 -2.62 0.11 7.84
N VAL A 17 -3.62 -0.19 7.00
CA VAL A 17 -4.45 -1.40 7.15
C VAL A 17 -3.62 -2.67 6.94
N VAL A 18 -2.68 -2.67 5.98
CA VAL A 18 -1.75 -3.79 5.78
C VAL A 18 -0.89 -4.00 7.03
N LYS A 19 -0.37 -2.94 7.65
CA LYS A 19 0.43 -3.01 8.89
C LYS A 19 -0.40 -3.52 10.09
N GLU A 20 -1.63 -3.05 10.23
CA GLU A 20 -2.51 -3.42 11.35
C GLU A 20 -3.02 -4.86 11.23
N THR A 21 -3.31 -5.32 10.02
CA THR A 21 -3.97 -6.61 9.79
C THR A 21 -3.02 -7.71 9.31
N ASN A 22 -1.80 -7.36 8.92
CA ASN A 22 -0.81 -8.24 8.32
C ASN A 22 -1.36 -9.04 7.11
N ARG A 23 -2.27 -8.41 6.35
CA ARG A 23 -2.92 -8.99 5.17
C ARG A 23 -2.19 -8.61 3.87
N PRO A 24 -2.34 -9.40 2.80
CA PRO A 24 -1.74 -9.09 1.51
C PRO A 24 -2.20 -7.73 0.96
N ILE A 25 -1.25 -6.96 0.39
CA ILE A 25 -1.49 -5.59 -0.10
C ILE A 25 -2.65 -5.54 -1.11
N LEU A 26 -2.66 -6.45 -2.09
CA LEU A 26 -3.68 -6.49 -3.13
C LEU A 26 -5.06 -6.86 -2.60
N GLU A 27 -5.15 -7.66 -1.53
CA GLU A 27 -6.42 -8.01 -0.90
C GLU A 27 -7.02 -6.78 -0.21
N VAL A 28 -6.21 -6.10 0.60
CA VAL A 28 -6.61 -4.86 1.29
C VAL A 28 -6.99 -3.77 0.27
N ALA A 29 -6.20 -3.58 -0.78
CA ALA A 29 -6.48 -2.60 -1.81
C ALA A 29 -7.86 -2.85 -2.47
N ARG A 30 -8.14 -4.11 -2.83
CA ARG A 30 -9.41 -4.51 -3.45
C ARG A 30 -10.62 -4.29 -2.53
N GLU A 31 -10.51 -4.63 -1.25
CA GLU A 31 -11.57 -4.35 -0.28
C GLU A 31 -11.90 -2.86 -0.18
N MET A 32 -10.88 -2.01 -0.39
CA MET A 32 -11.03 -0.56 -0.40
C MET A 32 -11.43 0.00 -1.78
N GLY A 33 -11.68 -0.87 -2.77
CA GLY A 33 -12.03 -0.47 -4.15
C GLY A 33 -10.84 -0.01 -5.00
N ALA A 34 -9.65 0.10 -4.40
CA ALA A 34 -8.39 0.27 -5.11
C ALA A 34 -8.02 -1.05 -5.83
N ALA A 35 -7.34 -0.98 -6.97
CA ALA A 35 -7.03 -2.15 -7.80
C ALA A 35 -8.22 -2.91 -8.45
N ASP A 36 -9.48 -2.63 -8.06
CA ASP A 36 -10.67 -3.22 -8.68
C ASP A 36 -11.35 -2.23 -9.66
N THR A 37 -11.55 -0.97 -9.24
CA THR A 37 -12.15 0.09 -10.09
C THR A 37 -11.24 0.45 -11.28
N CYS A 38 -9.93 0.53 -11.02
CA CYS A 38 -8.92 0.63 -12.07
C CYS A 38 -7.59 0.08 -11.55
N THR A 39 -6.82 -0.53 -12.45
CA THR A 39 -5.55 -1.19 -12.12
C THR A 39 -4.33 -0.29 -12.35
N ALA A 40 -4.53 0.93 -12.85
CA ALA A 40 -3.45 1.85 -13.20
C ALA A 40 -2.56 2.24 -12.01
N CYS A 41 -3.15 2.37 -10.81
CA CYS A 41 -2.38 2.70 -9.60
C CYS A 41 -1.64 1.51 -8.98
N VAL A 42 -1.88 0.28 -9.43
CA VAL A 42 -1.38 -0.94 -8.77
C VAL A 42 0.16 -1.01 -8.73
N PRO A 43 0.89 -0.75 -9.83
CA PRO A 43 2.35 -0.81 -9.81
C PRO A 43 2.95 0.21 -8.82
N ASP A 44 2.48 1.45 -8.87
CA ASP A 44 2.97 2.53 -8.01
C ASP A 44 2.60 2.30 -6.54
N MET A 45 1.40 1.77 -6.29
CA MET A 45 0.94 1.43 -4.95
C MET A 45 1.76 0.31 -4.34
N LEU A 46 2.03 -0.76 -5.10
CA LEU A 46 2.86 -1.87 -4.64
C LEU A 46 4.28 -1.39 -4.32
N ALA A 47 4.91 -0.67 -5.25
CA ALA A 47 6.25 -0.14 -5.05
C ALA A 47 6.34 0.78 -3.81
N PHE A 48 5.37 1.67 -3.62
CA PHE A 48 5.31 2.53 -2.44
C PHE A 48 5.21 1.71 -1.14
N ILE A 49 4.27 0.76 -1.08
CA ILE A 49 4.01 -0.01 0.13
C ILE A 49 5.17 -0.96 0.44
N GLU A 50 5.74 -1.61 -0.58
CA GLU A 50 6.93 -2.47 -0.43
C GLU A 50 8.12 -1.66 0.07
N GLN A 51 8.40 -0.49 -0.51
CA GLN A 51 9.47 0.40 -0.05
C GLN A 51 9.28 0.83 1.41
N GLU A 52 8.06 1.16 1.83
CA GLU A 52 7.77 1.57 3.20
C GLU A 52 7.90 0.41 4.20
N LEU A 53 7.54 -0.82 3.78
CA LEU A 53 7.72 -2.02 4.61
C LEU A 53 9.20 -2.40 4.72
N GLU A 54 9.93 -2.41 3.60
CA GLU A 54 11.38 -2.69 3.58
C GLU A 54 12.20 -1.60 4.28
N GLY A 55 11.83 -0.33 4.13
CA GLY A 55 12.46 0.79 4.82
C GLY A 55 12.35 0.69 6.34
N GLN A 56 11.26 0.10 6.86
CA GLN A 56 11.12 -0.22 8.27
C GLN A 56 12.00 -1.39 8.72
N LEU A 57 12.23 -2.39 7.86
CA LEU A 57 13.19 -3.48 8.13
C LEU A 57 14.64 -2.98 8.10
N ALA A 58 15.00 -2.10 7.16
CA ALA A 58 16.34 -1.52 7.03
C ALA A 58 16.65 -0.48 8.13
N GLY A 59 15.62 0.16 8.69
CA GLY A 59 15.76 1.05 9.85
C GLY A 59 16.06 0.35 11.18
N ASN A 60 16.02 -0.99 11.23
CA ASN A 60 16.30 -1.78 12.43
C ASN A 60 17.71 -2.40 12.46
N THR A 61 18.56 -2.05 11.49
CA THR A 61 19.99 -2.36 11.51
C THR A 61 20.79 -1.06 11.50
N ASN A 62 21.04 -0.52 12.70
CA ASN A 62 22.21 0.31 13.11
C ASN A 62 22.00 0.60 14.61
N HIS A 63 22.59 -0.18 15.52
CA HIS A 63 23.98 -0.13 16.02
C HIS A 63 24.27 1.12 16.85
#